data_AF-A0A1Q7D4P6-F1
#
_entry.id   AF-A0A1Q7D4P6-F1
#
_cell.length_a   1.000
_cell.length_b   1.000
_cell.length_c   1.000
_cell.angle_alpha   90.00
_cell.angle_beta   90.00
_cell.angle_gamma   90.00
#
_symmetry.space_group_name_H-M   'P 1'
#
loop_
_entity.id
_entity.type
_entity.pdbx_description
1 polymer ?
#
loop_
_entity_poly.entity_id
_entity_poly.type
_entity_poly.pdbx_seq_one_letter_code
_entity_poly.pdbx_strand_id
1 'polypeptide(L)'
;MEPKESLGQRIRRIRLQQGLSLAKVVGDDVSRAFLNQVEMGKARPSIRVLRILAERLGTEVEYLLEGRQAGVERELSLEKGRVLLARGEPNRALIALRPAVASYDWPLGTDARLAQAEAYMALGRKDDAMAILSKERNLIELYNDHHRRERMQTIERGEHFEFKGDPVDVHLRMADRAQRAGNDHDELEHYRAARVLLEAGLPPRPPH
;
A
#
# COMPACT_ATOMS: atom_id res chain seq x y z
N MET A 1 7.75 12.06 26.41
CA MET A 1 7.07 12.03 25.09
C MET A 1 7.90 12.91 24.18
N GLU A 2 8.64 12.33 23.23
CA GLU A 2 9.45 13.14 22.30
C GLU A 2 8.53 14.09 21.51
N PRO A 3 8.95 15.35 21.26
CA PRO A 3 8.15 16.29 20.51
C PRO A 3 7.99 15.78 19.06
N LYS A 4 6.74 15.48 18.68
CA LYS A 4 6.37 15.06 17.33
C LYS A 4 6.85 16.11 16.32
N GLU A 5 7.68 15.71 15.36
CA GLU A 5 8.15 16.55 14.25
C GLU A 5 6.97 17.24 13.58
N SER A 6 6.99 18.58 13.52
CA SER A 6 5.97 19.36 12.82
C SER A 6 6.08 19.20 11.30
N LEU A 7 4.99 19.47 10.58
CA LEU A 7 4.95 19.47 9.11
C LEU A 7 6.09 20.30 8.50
N GLY A 8 6.34 21.50 9.04
CA GLY A 8 7.40 22.39 8.58
C GLY A 8 8.79 21.80 8.77
N GLN A 9 9.06 21.21 9.94
CA GLN A 9 10.33 20.53 10.21
C GLN A 9 10.54 19.34 9.27
N ARG A 10 9.47 18.62 8.92
CA ARG A 10 9.53 17.50 7.99
C ARG A 10 9.85 17.91 6.57
N ILE A 11 9.16 18.93 6.05
CA ILE A 11 9.44 19.52 4.74
C ILE A 11 10.92 19.94 4.66
N ARG A 12 11.41 20.62 5.70
CA ARG A 12 12.81 21.04 5.81
C ARG A 12 13.76 19.84 5.77
N ARG A 13 13.47 18.79 6.54
CA ARG A 13 14.32 17.59 6.60
C ARG A 13 14.42 16.89 5.25
N ILE A 14 13.30 16.61 4.58
CA ILE A 14 13.28 15.96 3.26
C ILE A 14 14.09 16.79 2.26
N ARG A 15 13.84 18.10 2.21
CA ARG A 15 14.56 19.03 1.33
C ARG A 15 16.08 18.97 1.55
N LEU A 16 16.53 18.98 2.80
CA LEU A 16 17.96 18.93 3.14
C LEU A 16 18.58 17.57 2.85
N GLN A 17 17.87 16.46 3.08
CA GLN A 17 18.33 15.11 2.75
C GLN A 17 18.56 14.93 1.25
N GLN A 18 17.79 15.62 0.42
CA GLN A 18 17.95 15.63 -1.04
C GLN A 18 18.91 16.71 -1.56
N GLY A 19 19.56 17.48 -0.66
CA GLY A 19 20.48 18.56 -1.06
C GLY A 19 19.80 19.74 -1.77
N LEU A 20 18.48 19.87 -1.66
CA LEU A 20 17.71 20.89 -2.39
C LEU A 20 17.74 22.24 -1.64
N SER A 21 17.97 23.33 -2.38
CA SER A 21 17.76 24.68 -1.85
C SER A 21 16.28 25.04 -1.84
N LEU A 22 15.87 26.03 -1.05
CA LEU A 22 14.48 26.54 -1.10
C LEU A 22 14.07 26.93 -2.53
N ALA A 23 14.98 27.59 -3.26
CA ALA A 23 14.76 28.03 -4.64
C ALA A 23 14.57 26.86 -5.61
N LYS A 24 15.10 25.67 -5.30
CA LYS A 24 14.97 24.48 -6.12
C LYS A 24 13.64 23.73 -5.89
N VAL A 25 13.05 23.88 -4.71
CA VAL A 25 11.73 23.32 -4.37
C VAL A 25 10.59 24.26 -4.78
N VAL A 26 10.84 25.56 -4.82
CA VAL A 26 9.83 26.55 -5.22
C VAL A 26 9.80 26.78 -6.74
N GLY A 27 8.69 27.35 -7.21
CA GLY A 27 8.37 27.69 -8.59
C GLY A 27 7.29 28.76 -8.58
N ASP A 28 6.64 29.07 -9.70
CA ASP A 28 5.73 30.23 -9.77
C ASP A 28 4.54 30.16 -8.79
N ASP A 29 4.10 28.96 -8.43
CA ASP A 29 2.96 28.73 -7.53
C ASP A 29 3.23 28.97 -6.04
N VAL A 30 4.50 28.95 -5.63
CA VAL A 30 4.90 28.96 -4.20
C VAL A 30 6.13 29.85 -4.06
N SER A 31 6.08 30.91 -3.25
CA SER A 31 7.25 31.78 -3.07
C SER A 31 8.29 31.16 -2.12
N ARG A 32 9.57 31.48 -2.34
CA ARG A 32 10.69 31.09 -1.45
C ARG A 32 10.47 31.53 -0.01
N ALA A 33 9.95 32.74 0.19
CA ALA A 33 9.65 33.29 1.51
C ALA A 33 8.54 32.51 2.21
N PHE A 34 7.50 32.12 1.47
CA PHE A 34 6.42 31.30 2.00
C PHE A 34 6.89 29.91 2.42
N LEU A 35 7.67 29.21 1.58
CA LEU A 35 8.23 27.91 1.95
C LEU A 35 9.10 28.00 3.23
N ASN A 36 9.91 29.06 3.35
CA ASN A 36 10.68 29.28 4.58
C ASN A 36 9.79 29.50 5.81
N GLN A 37 8.70 30.24 5.68
CA GLN A 37 7.74 30.43 6.78
C GLN A 37 7.04 29.11 7.15
N VAL A 38 6.70 28.27 6.17
CA VAL A 38 6.15 26.92 6.41
C VAL A 38 7.15 26.05 7.16
N GLU A 39 8.42 26.01 6.72
CA GLU A 39 9.47 25.22 7.38
C GLU A 39 9.72 25.64 8.84
N MET A 40 9.53 26.92 9.16
CA MET A 40 9.63 27.47 10.51
C MET A 40 8.35 27.30 11.34
N GLY A 41 7.30 26.68 10.78
CA GLY A 41 5.99 26.54 11.43
C GLY A 41 5.20 27.86 11.57
N LYS A 42 5.61 28.91 10.86
CA LYS A 42 5.01 30.26 10.91
C LYS A 42 3.87 30.45 9.91
N ALA A 43 3.73 29.56 8.94
CA ALA A 43 2.65 29.57 7.95
C ALA A 43 2.04 28.16 7.78
N ARG A 44 0.72 28.11 7.53
CA ARG A 44 0.00 26.87 7.21
C ARG A 44 -0.27 26.82 5.71
N PRO A 45 0.32 25.86 4.97
CA PRO A 45 0.03 25.68 3.55
C PRO A 45 -1.38 25.10 3.36
N SER A 46 -2.01 25.44 2.23
CA SER A 46 -3.23 24.76 1.79
C SER A 46 -2.92 23.35 1.26
N ILE A 47 -3.93 22.49 1.17
CA ILE A 47 -3.77 21.15 0.57
C ILE A 47 -3.24 21.23 -0.87
N ARG A 48 -3.66 22.24 -1.65
CA ARG A 48 -3.13 22.48 -3.01
C ARG A 48 -1.62 22.72 -2.99
N VAL A 49 -1.15 23.58 -2.09
CA VAL A 49 0.29 23.85 -1.95
C VAL A 49 1.03 22.61 -1.48
N LEU A 50 0.46 21.84 -0.55
CA LEU A 50 1.08 20.61 -0.07
C LEU A 50 1.28 19.59 -1.18
N ARG A 51 0.33 19.43 -2.12
CA ARG A 51 0.50 18.57 -3.30
C ARG A 51 1.70 18.99 -4.15
N ILE A 52 1.82 20.28 -4.45
CA ILE A 52 2.94 20.83 -5.24
C ILE A 52 4.27 20.58 -4.53
N LEU A 53 4.32 20.82 -3.21
CA LEU A 53 5.53 20.58 -2.43
C LEU A 53 5.88 19.10 -2.36
N ALA A 54 4.89 18.22 -2.20
CA ALA A 54 5.08 16.77 -2.13
C ALA A 54 5.66 16.23 -3.43
N GLU A 55 5.09 16.62 -4.57
CA GLU A 55 5.59 16.28 -5.91
C GLU A 55 7.05 16.72 -6.11
N ARG A 56 7.38 17.98 -5.79
CA ARG A 56 8.74 18.52 -5.97
C ARG A 56 9.77 17.96 -4.98
N LEU A 57 9.32 17.46 -3.84
CA LEU A 57 10.14 16.78 -2.85
C LEU A 57 10.16 15.25 -3.04
N GLY A 58 9.48 14.72 -4.07
CA GLY A 58 9.41 13.28 -4.32
C GLY A 58 8.80 12.49 -3.15
N THR A 59 7.72 13.01 -2.55
CA THR A 59 7.03 12.41 -1.40
C THR A 59 5.51 12.54 -1.55
N GLU A 60 4.75 11.90 -0.66
CA GLU A 60 3.29 12.02 -0.57
C GLU A 60 2.84 13.13 0.39
N VAL A 61 1.64 13.67 0.14
CA VAL A 61 1.03 14.71 0.98
C VAL A 61 0.73 14.18 2.39
N GLU A 62 0.31 12.94 2.46
CA GLU A 62 0.00 12.18 3.66
C GLU A 62 1.23 12.10 4.56
N TYR A 63 2.41 11.85 3.98
CA TYR A 63 3.67 11.87 4.70
C TYR A 63 3.99 13.26 5.27
N LEU A 64 3.78 14.33 4.48
CA LEU A 64 3.99 15.71 4.92
C LEU A 64 3.05 16.12 6.06
N LEU A 65 1.82 15.60 6.08
CA LEU A 65 0.82 15.88 7.11
C LEU A 65 1.07 15.08 8.40
N GLU A 66 1.29 13.77 8.29
CA GLU A 66 1.15 12.86 9.43
C GLU A 66 2.47 12.44 10.08
N GLY A 67 3.56 12.38 9.31
CA GLY A 67 4.92 12.10 9.79
C GLY A 67 5.25 10.66 9.97
N ARG A 68 4.38 9.85 9.41
CA ARG A 68 4.54 8.44 9.19
C ARG A 68 4.35 8.28 7.70
N GLN A 69 5.14 7.43 7.06
CA GLN A 69 4.75 6.89 5.75
C GLN A 69 3.53 6.02 6.05
N ALA A 70 2.36 6.66 6.13
CA ALA A 70 1.13 5.98 6.53
C ALA A 70 0.82 4.86 5.53
N GLY A 71 1.23 5.01 4.27
CA GLY A 71 1.31 3.95 3.27
C GLY A 71 2.16 2.76 3.73
N VAL A 72 3.47 2.94 3.94
CA VAL A 72 4.38 1.84 4.33
C VAL A 72 3.96 1.11 5.61
N GLU A 73 3.46 1.82 6.64
CA GLU A 73 2.97 1.16 7.86
C GLU A 73 1.74 0.27 7.57
N ARG A 74 0.83 0.74 6.72
CA ARG A 74 -0.37 0.00 6.30
C ARG A 74 -0.02 -1.16 5.35
N GLU A 75 0.89 -0.96 4.41
CA GLU A 75 1.41 -2.00 3.51
C GLU A 75 2.08 -3.11 4.31
N LEU A 76 2.96 -2.75 5.24
CA LEU A 76 3.60 -3.71 6.15
C LEU A 76 2.56 -4.48 6.97
N SER A 77 1.52 -3.80 7.44
CA SER A 77 0.43 -4.42 8.20
C SER A 77 -0.37 -5.41 7.35
N LEU A 78 -0.64 -5.07 6.08
CA LEU A 78 -1.27 -5.95 5.10
C LEU A 78 -0.43 -7.21 4.86
N GLU A 79 0.85 -7.03 4.50
CA GLU A 79 1.73 -8.16 4.17
C GLU A 79 1.99 -9.06 5.37
N LYS A 80 2.17 -8.48 6.56
CA LYS A 80 2.26 -9.26 7.80
C LYS A 80 1.00 -10.07 8.06
N GLY A 81 -0.18 -9.51 7.78
CA GLY A 81 -1.46 -10.21 7.87
C GLY A 81 -1.55 -11.39 6.92
N ARG A 82 -1.20 -11.18 5.64
CA ARG A 82 -1.19 -12.23 4.60
C ARG A 82 -0.24 -13.39 4.94
N VAL A 83 0.96 -13.08 5.43
CA VAL A 83 1.93 -14.12 5.88
C VAL A 83 1.37 -14.92 7.05
N LEU A 84 0.71 -14.27 8.02
CA LEU A 84 0.10 -14.97 9.16
C LEU A 84 -1.07 -15.87 8.72
N LEU A 85 -1.86 -15.46 7.72
CA LEU A 85 -2.90 -16.30 7.13
C LEU A 85 -2.32 -17.53 6.43
N ALA A 86 -1.28 -17.34 5.62
CA ALA A 86 -0.59 -18.45 4.97
C ALA A 86 0.02 -19.47 5.96
N ARG A 87 0.32 -19.03 7.19
CA ARG A 87 0.78 -19.90 8.29
C ARG A 87 -0.34 -20.54 9.10
N GLY A 88 -1.61 -20.28 8.77
CA GLY A 88 -2.76 -20.77 9.52
C GLY A 88 -2.96 -20.07 10.87
N GLU A 89 -2.54 -18.81 11.00
CA GLU A 89 -2.63 -18.02 12.24
C GLU A 89 -3.67 -16.87 12.14
N PRO A 90 -4.97 -17.14 11.86
CA PRO A 90 -5.95 -16.11 11.52
C PRO A 90 -6.21 -15.10 12.65
N ASN A 91 -6.16 -15.52 13.92
CA ASN A 91 -6.30 -14.60 15.05
C ASN A 91 -5.17 -13.56 15.10
N ARG A 92 -3.93 -13.97 14.82
CA ARG A 92 -2.79 -13.05 14.77
C ARG A 92 -2.84 -12.18 13.53
N ALA A 93 -3.31 -12.71 12.41
CA ALA A 93 -3.55 -11.94 11.19
C ALA A 93 -4.54 -10.79 11.43
N LEU A 94 -5.68 -11.05 12.08
CA LEU A 94 -6.67 -10.01 12.41
C LEU A 94 -6.08 -8.86 13.25
N ILE A 95 -5.14 -9.16 14.16
CA ILE A 95 -4.47 -8.13 14.95
C ILE A 95 -3.51 -7.32 14.08
N ALA A 96 -2.71 -8.00 13.24
CA ALA A 96 -1.74 -7.36 12.36
C ALA A 96 -2.40 -6.47 11.29
N LEU A 97 -3.58 -6.87 10.78
CA LEU A 97 -4.29 -6.17 9.72
C LEU A 97 -4.95 -4.85 10.15
N ARG A 98 -5.10 -4.59 11.45
CA ARG A 98 -5.87 -3.42 11.96
C ARG A 98 -5.47 -2.08 11.33
N PRO A 99 -4.18 -1.73 11.20
CA PRO A 99 -3.79 -0.45 10.59
C PRO A 99 -4.19 -0.36 9.11
N ALA A 100 -4.10 -1.47 8.38
CA ALA A 100 -4.40 -1.54 6.95
C ALA A 100 -5.91 -1.53 6.65
N VAL A 101 -6.72 -2.22 7.47
CA VAL A 101 -8.19 -2.31 7.31
C VAL A 101 -8.86 -0.93 7.42
N ALA A 102 -8.30 -0.05 8.24
CA ALA A 102 -8.78 1.32 8.40
C ALA A 102 -8.44 2.23 7.20
N SER A 103 -7.68 1.74 6.23
CA SER A 103 -7.34 2.51 5.03
C SER A 103 -8.51 2.61 4.05
N TYR A 104 -8.68 3.79 3.47
CA TYR A 104 -9.54 4.03 2.31
C TYR A 104 -8.76 4.02 1.00
N ASP A 105 -7.44 3.88 1.07
CA ASP A 105 -6.56 3.89 -0.10
C ASP A 105 -6.87 2.68 -0.98
N TRP A 106 -7.15 2.93 -2.26
CA TRP A 106 -7.26 1.86 -3.24
C TRP A 106 -5.89 1.57 -3.84
N PRO A 107 -5.46 0.30 -3.93
CA PRO A 107 -6.21 -0.90 -3.54
C PRO A 107 -6.00 -1.41 -2.11
N LEU A 108 -5.07 -0.82 -1.36
CA LEU A 108 -4.59 -1.32 -0.06
C LEU A 108 -5.72 -1.66 0.91
N GLY A 109 -6.67 -0.76 1.11
CA GLY A 109 -7.76 -0.94 2.07
C GLY A 109 -8.65 -2.12 1.71
N THR A 110 -8.94 -2.31 0.42
CA THR A 110 -9.70 -3.46 -0.08
C THR A 110 -8.93 -4.75 0.14
N ASP A 111 -7.64 -4.76 -0.20
CA ASP A 111 -6.79 -5.93 0.01
C ASP A 111 -6.71 -6.35 1.48
N ALA A 112 -6.65 -5.38 2.39
CA ALA A 112 -6.68 -5.63 3.83
C ALA A 112 -8.02 -6.17 4.32
N ARG A 113 -9.13 -5.67 3.78
CA ARG A 113 -10.48 -6.17 4.11
C ARG A 113 -10.74 -7.55 3.52
N LEU A 114 -10.24 -7.86 2.33
CA LEU A 114 -10.27 -9.22 1.79
C LEU A 114 -9.45 -10.19 2.67
N ALA A 115 -8.24 -9.81 3.09
CA ALA A 115 -7.45 -10.61 4.03
C ALA A 115 -8.17 -10.78 5.39
N GLN A 116 -8.86 -9.75 5.87
CA GLN A 116 -9.69 -9.83 7.08
C GLN A 116 -10.85 -10.82 6.91
N ALA A 117 -11.54 -10.79 5.77
CA ALA A 117 -12.62 -11.72 5.46
C ALA A 117 -12.09 -13.17 5.39
N GLU A 118 -10.93 -13.38 4.76
CA GLU A 118 -10.24 -14.67 4.73
C GLU A 118 -9.93 -15.18 6.15
N ALA A 119 -9.45 -14.30 7.04
CA ALA A 119 -9.23 -14.65 8.45
C ALA A 119 -10.52 -15.08 9.15
N TYR A 120 -11.64 -14.40 8.89
CA TYR A 120 -12.94 -14.78 9.45
C TYR A 120 -13.46 -16.10 8.88
N MET A 121 -13.28 -16.36 7.58
CA MET A 121 -13.60 -17.66 6.97
C MET A 121 -12.82 -18.79 7.64
N ALA A 122 -11.51 -18.62 7.85
CA ALA A 122 -10.65 -19.59 8.53
C ALA A 122 -11.05 -19.83 10.00
N LEU A 123 -11.66 -18.84 10.65
CA LEU A 123 -12.19 -18.94 12.02
C LEU A 123 -13.63 -19.50 12.08
N GLY A 124 -14.24 -19.84 10.94
CA GLY A 124 -15.64 -20.27 10.87
C GLY A 124 -16.66 -19.15 11.06
N ARG A 125 -16.23 -17.89 11.14
CA ARG A 125 -17.06 -16.68 11.30
C ARG A 125 -17.58 -16.20 9.95
N LYS A 126 -18.36 -17.04 9.27
CA LYS A 126 -18.81 -16.82 7.89
C LYS A 126 -19.62 -15.54 7.72
N ASP A 127 -20.49 -15.22 8.67
CA ASP A 127 -21.34 -14.03 8.57
C ASP A 127 -20.52 -12.72 8.58
N ASP A 128 -19.49 -12.64 9.44
CA ASP A 128 -18.57 -11.51 9.49
C ASP A 128 -17.77 -11.37 8.19
N ALA A 129 -17.32 -12.49 7.62
CA ALA A 129 -16.62 -12.51 6.34
C ALA A 129 -17.53 -12.00 5.21
N MET A 130 -18.74 -12.54 5.08
CA MET A 130 -19.69 -12.16 4.03
C MET A 130 -20.14 -10.69 4.14
N ALA A 131 -20.27 -10.17 5.36
CA ALA A 131 -20.56 -8.74 5.58
C ALA A 131 -19.44 -7.83 5.06
N ILE A 132 -18.19 -8.27 5.09
CA ILE A 132 -17.07 -7.54 4.49
C ILE A 132 -17.07 -7.69 2.97
N LEU A 133 -17.16 -8.91 2.46
CA LEU A 133 -17.07 -9.21 1.02
C LEU A 133 -18.17 -8.50 0.23
N SER A 134 -19.39 -8.47 0.76
CA SER A 134 -20.52 -7.75 0.14
C SER A 134 -20.28 -6.24 0.01
N LYS A 135 -19.60 -5.61 0.98
CA LYS A 135 -19.25 -4.18 0.91
C LYS A 135 -18.15 -3.90 -0.11
N GLU A 136 -17.12 -4.74 -0.14
CA GLU A 136 -15.99 -4.56 -1.06
C GLU A 136 -16.35 -4.86 -2.51
N ARG A 137 -17.33 -5.74 -2.76
CA ARG A 137 -17.82 -6.10 -4.11
C ARG A 137 -18.09 -4.87 -4.97
N ASN A 138 -18.84 -3.90 -4.45
CA ASN A 138 -19.20 -2.70 -5.19
C ASN A 138 -17.97 -1.89 -5.63
N LEU A 139 -16.95 -1.81 -4.78
CA LEU A 139 -15.72 -1.06 -5.06
C LEU A 139 -14.86 -1.81 -6.09
N ILE A 140 -14.73 -3.13 -5.95
CA ILE A 140 -14.01 -3.99 -6.91
C ILE A 140 -14.66 -3.94 -8.30
N GLU A 141 -15.99 -3.92 -8.35
CA GLU A 141 -16.75 -3.76 -9.60
C GLU A 141 -16.56 -2.38 -10.21
N LEU A 142 -16.61 -1.32 -9.40
CA LEU A 142 -16.38 0.06 -9.84
C LEU A 142 -15.00 0.24 -10.51
N TYR A 143 -13.95 -0.32 -9.93
CA TYR A 143 -12.59 -0.26 -10.49
C TYR A 143 -12.34 -1.28 -11.61
N ASN A 144 -13.33 -2.14 -11.92
CA ASN A 144 -13.22 -3.24 -12.87
C ASN A 144 -11.98 -4.14 -12.65
N ASP A 145 -11.65 -4.41 -11.38
CA ASP A 145 -10.45 -5.16 -11.03
C ASP A 145 -10.71 -6.67 -11.04
N HIS A 146 -10.33 -7.33 -12.14
CA HIS A 146 -10.50 -8.76 -12.30
C HIS A 146 -9.74 -9.59 -11.26
N HIS A 147 -8.54 -9.17 -10.86
CA HIS A 147 -7.71 -9.92 -9.92
C HIS A 147 -8.37 -9.96 -8.53
N ARG A 148 -8.81 -8.80 -8.04
CA ARG A 148 -9.48 -8.71 -6.73
C ARG A 148 -10.85 -9.37 -6.74
N ARG A 149 -11.55 -9.34 -7.88
CA ARG A 149 -12.81 -10.06 -8.06
C ARG A 149 -12.62 -11.57 -7.93
N GLU A 150 -11.59 -12.13 -8.57
CA GLU A 150 -11.26 -13.55 -8.46
C GLU A 150 -10.85 -13.94 -7.03
N ARG A 151 -10.02 -13.12 -6.38
CA ARG A 151 -9.63 -13.32 -4.98
C ARG A 151 -10.83 -13.32 -4.05
N MET A 152 -11.72 -12.32 -4.17
CA MET A 152 -12.94 -12.22 -3.39
C MET A 152 -13.83 -13.46 -3.57
N GLN A 153 -14.08 -13.90 -4.79
CA GLN A 153 -14.88 -15.11 -5.07
C GLN A 153 -14.27 -16.38 -4.47
N THR A 154 -12.94 -16.46 -4.43
CA THR A 154 -12.23 -17.60 -3.81
C THR A 154 -12.46 -17.61 -2.30
N ILE A 155 -12.37 -16.45 -1.65
CA ILE A 155 -12.68 -16.30 -0.23
C ILE A 155 -14.16 -16.63 0.05
N GLU A 156 -15.09 -16.23 -0.81
CA GLU A 156 -16.53 -16.57 -0.68
C GLU A 156 -16.80 -18.07 -0.67
N ARG A 157 -16.01 -18.85 -1.43
CA ARG A 157 -16.08 -20.32 -1.43
C ARG A 157 -15.40 -20.96 -0.20
N GLY A 158 -14.72 -20.16 0.62
CA GLY A 158 -13.91 -20.65 1.74
C GLY A 158 -12.61 -21.31 1.30
N GLU A 159 -12.15 -21.01 0.08
CA GLU A 159 -10.91 -21.50 -0.49
C GLU A 159 -9.78 -20.49 -0.24
N HIS A 160 -8.53 -20.96 -0.26
CA HIS A 160 -7.37 -20.08 -0.25
C HIS A 160 -7.05 -19.61 -1.67
N PHE A 161 -6.72 -18.33 -1.85
CA PHE A 161 -6.31 -17.82 -3.14
C PHE A 161 -4.91 -18.34 -3.49
N GLU A 162 -4.83 -19.08 -4.58
CA GLU A 162 -3.57 -19.53 -5.15
C GLU A 162 -3.38 -18.94 -6.54
N PHE A 163 -2.14 -18.59 -6.88
CA PHE A 163 -1.81 -18.20 -8.24
C PHE A 163 -2.01 -19.41 -9.17
N LYS A 164 -2.74 -19.20 -10.27
CA LYS A 164 -2.89 -20.19 -11.33
C LYS A 164 -1.63 -20.22 -12.19
N GLY A 165 -1.04 -21.40 -12.35
CA GLY A 165 0.18 -21.62 -13.13
C GLY A 165 1.46 -21.50 -12.29
N ASP A 166 2.60 -21.37 -12.97
CA ASP A 166 3.90 -21.16 -12.31
C ASP A 166 3.93 -19.78 -11.61
N PRO A 167 4.11 -19.72 -10.28
CA PRO A 167 4.24 -18.47 -9.56
C PRO A 167 5.32 -17.54 -10.10
N VAL A 168 6.43 -18.09 -10.62
CA VAL A 168 7.51 -17.28 -11.23
C VAL A 168 6.97 -16.55 -12.46
N ASP A 169 6.34 -17.26 -13.39
CA ASP A 169 5.75 -16.69 -14.60
C ASP A 169 4.63 -15.69 -14.31
N VAL A 170 3.87 -15.91 -13.23
CA VAL A 170 2.85 -14.97 -12.78
C VAL A 170 3.50 -13.65 -12.33
N HIS A 171 4.50 -13.71 -11.45
CA HIS A 171 5.18 -12.51 -10.98
C HIS A 171 5.93 -11.78 -12.12
N LEU A 172 6.58 -12.49 -13.04
CA LEU A 172 7.23 -11.87 -14.20
C LEU A 172 6.22 -11.13 -15.10
N ARG A 173 5.06 -11.72 -15.40
CA ARG A 173 4.00 -11.05 -16.17
C ARG A 173 3.44 -9.82 -15.45
N MET A 174 3.37 -9.85 -14.13
CA MET A 174 2.95 -8.69 -13.33
C MET A 174 4.01 -7.59 -13.35
N ALA A 175 5.30 -7.93 -13.28
CA ALA A 175 6.40 -6.97 -13.44
C ALA A 175 6.34 -6.27 -14.81
N ASP A 176 6.19 -7.02 -15.91
CA ASP A 176 6.05 -6.45 -17.27
C ASP A 176 4.85 -5.52 -17.40
N ARG A 177 3.77 -5.80 -16.64
CA ARG A 177 2.58 -4.94 -16.62
C ARG A 177 2.83 -3.66 -15.83
N ALA A 178 3.47 -3.77 -14.67
CA ALA A 178 3.85 -2.63 -13.83
C ALA A 178 4.81 -1.69 -14.57
N GLN A 179 5.81 -2.25 -15.25
CA GLN A 179 6.75 -1.51 -16.09
C GLN A 179 6.02 -0.70 -17.18
N ARG A 180 5.11 -1.34 -17.92
CA ARG A 180 4.29 -0.66 -18.95
C ARG A 180 3.39 0.43 -18.37
N ALA A 181 3.02 0.33 -17.10
CA ALA A 181 2.22 1.33 -16.38
C ALA A 181 3.09 2.42 -15.73
N GLY A 182 4.43 2.30 -15.74
CA GLY A 182 5.34 3.22 -15.05
C GLY A 182 5.28 3.12 -13.52
N ASN A 183 4.91 1.95 -12.98
CA ASN A 183 4.88 1.70 -11.54
C ASN A 183 6.14 0.96 -11.09
N ASP A 184 7.23 1.71 -10.91
CA ASP A 184 8.55 1.17 -10.55
C ASP A 184 8.55 0.39 -9.22
N HIS A 185 7.63 0.73 -8.30
CA HIS A 185 7.52 0.05 -7.01
C HIS A 185 6.98 -1.37 -7.17
N ASP A 186 5.83 -1.52 -7.83
CA ASP A 186 5.21 -2.82 -8.12
C ASP A 186 6.15 -3.67 -8.99
N GLU A 187 6.80 -3.06 -9.98
CA GLU A 187 7.77 -3.75 -10.83
C GLU A 187 8.90 -4.38 -10.00
N LEU A 188 9.53 -3.60 -9.10
CA LEU A 188 10.58 -4.08 -8.21
C LEU A 188 10.09 -5.20 -7.28
N GLU A 189 8.87 -5.08 -6.74
CA GLU A 189 8.27 -6.09 -5.87
C GLU A 189 8.13 -7.43 -6.59
N HIS A 190 7.55 -7.41 -7.79
CA HIS A 190 7.32 -8.62 -8.56
C HIS A 190 8.63 -9.30 -8.99
N TYR A 191 9.67 -8.53 -9.37
CA TYR A 191 10.99 -9.11 -9.64
C TYR A 191 11.63 -9.74 -8.40
N ARG A 192 11.50 -9.11 -7.21
CA ARG A 192 12.01 -9.68 -5.96
C ARG A 192 11.30 -10.99 -5.63
N ALA A 193 9.98 -11.05 -5.78
CA ALA A 193 9.20 -12.26 -5.55
C ALA A 193 9.61 -13.38 -6.51
N ALA A 194 9.70 -13.10 -7.83
CA ALA A 194 10.16 -14.06 -8.82
C ALA A 194 11.56 -14.62 -8.49
N ARG A 195 12.51 -13.75 -8.13
CA ARG A 195 13.85 -14.16 -7.70
C ARG A 195 13.81 -15.08 -6.48
N VAL A 196 13.05 -14.73 -5.44
CA VAL A 196 12.93 -15.53 -4.21
C VAL A 196 12.33 -16.91 -4.52
N LEU A 197 11.33 -16.98 -5.39
CA LEU A 197 10.72 -18.25 -5.81
C LEU A 197 11.72 -19.15 -6.57
N LEU A 198 12.52 -18.56 -7.46
CA LEU A 198 13.60 -19.26 -8.17
C LEU A 198 14.70 -19.76 -7.20
N GLU A 199 15.13 -18.92 -6.26
CA GLU A 199 16.14 -19.27 -5.24
C GLU A 199 15.63 -20.36 -4.28
N ALA A 200 14.33 -20.39 -3.98
CA ALA A 200 13.71 -21.39 -3.14
C ALA A 200 13.60 -22.77 -3.81
N GLY A 201 13.86 -22.88 -5.12
CA GLY A 201 13.85 -24.15 -5.85
C GLY A 201 12.47 -24.82 -5.91
N LEU A 202 11.38 -24.04 -5.83
CA LEU A 202 10.02 -24.57 -5.94
C LEU A 202 9.82 -25.11 -7.37
N PRO A 203 9.51 -26.40 -7.56
CA PRO A 203 9.21 -26.92 -8.89
C PRO A 203 7.94 -26.28 -9.44
N PRO A 204 7.86 -26.00 -10.75
CA PRO A 204 6.64 -25.47 -11.35
C PRO A 204 5.48 -26.44 -11.08
N ARG A 205 4.35 -25.91 -10.59
CA ARG A 205 3.14 -26.72 -10.41
C ARG A 205 2.67 -27.22 -11.79
N PRO A 206 2.34 -28.52 -11.94
CA PRO A 206 1.82 -29.03 -13.19
C PRO A 206 0.50 -28.31 -13.55
N PRO A 207 0.24 -28.04 -14.84
CA PRO A 207 -1.04 -27.46 -15.25
C PRO A 207 -2.17 -28.43 -14.90
N HIS A 208 -3.21 -27.92 -14.25
CA HIS A 208 -4.49 -28.59 -14.05
C HIS A 208 -5.35 -28.54 -15.31
#